data_AF-A0A7J7WUG6-F1
#
_entry.id   AF-A0A7J7WUG6-F1
#
_cell.length_a   1.000
_cell.length_b   1.000
_cell.length_c   1.000
_cell.angle_alpha   90.00
_cell.angle_beta   90.00
_cell.angle_gamma   90.00
#
_symmetry.space_group_name_H-M   'P 1'
#
loop_
_entity.id
_entity.type
_entity.pdbx_description
1 polymer ?
#
loop_
_entity_poly.entity_id
_entity_poly.type
_entity_poly.pdbx_seq_one_letter_code
_entity_poly.pdbx_strand_id
1 'polypeptide(L)'
;MLSKEASCQELKAEMENYKENNARKASLLSSLRDRVQELEDESAALSASKMRTEITAHAAIKDNQELKRKVVELDEELQKRVKENEENKNQMSKNCKEHEEFLARLRDCLDPDKKNEKISDEDLILKLRELGTENTSLKGQLVTLEETVNVHEMEAKASRETIMRLVSQVNREQKRAASCAEERDRLHQMVSQLEAQISELVEQLENESGFHQKALQRAQKAEHKLEALQGQLTHLEGELVSGDVLRDNLSFEKQKYLKFLDQLSEKMKLDQMAAELGFDMRLDVVLARAEQLVRLESNAVIENKTIAHNLQRKLKTQKDRLESKELHLNLLRQKIAQLEEERRLRAGLAVERDEASAATRKLQKQVERLQKDLSACWEANTELKAKLADTHELKIKTLEQTKAIEDLSKSRDKLEKMKEKAEKKLMSVRSELDTTEHEAQEDKERARNTIEVVTSELKTLRKSLEEAEKREKQLVDFREVVSQMLGLNMTSLALPDYEIIKCLERLIHSHQHHFVTCAGLKDVTTRQDRHLQSH
;
A
#
# COMPACT_ATOMS: atom_id res chain seq x y z
N MET A 1 -106.37 -51.62 -164.53
CA MET A 1 -105.91 -53.01 -164.65
C MET A 1 -104.47 -53.07 -165.08
N LEU A 2 -104.15 -52.67 -166.32
CA LEU A 2 -102.79 -52.86 -166.83
C LEU A 2 -101.75 -52.07 -166.02
N SER A 3 -102.18 -50.98 -165.36
CA SER A 3 -101.35 -50.20 -164.43
C SER A 3 -101.22 -50.77 -163.00
N LYS A 4 -101.95 -51.84 -162.62
CA LYS A 4 -101.85 -52.49 -161.29
C LYS A 4 -100.84 -53.66 -161.24
N GLU A 5 -100.54 -54.35 -162.35
CA GLU A 5 -99.59 -55.49 -162.39
C GLU A 5 -98.14 -55.04 -162.57
N ALA A 6 -97.91 -54.04 -163.43
CA ALA A 6 -96.59 -53.46 -163.65
C ALA A 6 -95.97 -52.92 -162.34
N SER A 7 -96.79 -52.32 -161.47
CA SER A 7 -96.37 -51.81 -160.15
C SER A 7 -96.06 -52.93 -159.14
N CYS A 8 -96.66 -54.12 -159.30
CA CYS A 8 -96.40 -55.27 -158.42
C CYS A 8 -95.02 -55.93 -158.72
N GLN A 9 -94.51 -55.82 -159.95
CA GLN A 9 -93.14 -56.26 -160.30
C GLN A 9 -92.08 -55.23 -159.91
N GLU A 10 -92.34 -53.92 -160.08
CA GLU A 10 -91.46 -52.85 -159.57
C GLU A 10 -91.27 -52.95 -158.04
N LEU A 11 -92.34 -53.13 -157.26
CA LEU A 11 -92.27 -53.26 -155.79
C LEU A 11 -91.43 -54.47 -155.31
N LYS A 12 -91.38 -55.58 -156.07
CA LYS A 12 -90.59 -56.77 -155.71
C LYS A 12 -89.10 -56.60 -156.00
N ALA A 13 -88.77 -55.92 -157.10
CA ALA A 13 -87.39 -55.53 -157.43
C ALA A 13 -86.86 -54.48 -156.43
N GLU A 14 -87.71 -53.55 -155.99
CA GLU A 14 -87.38 -52.65 -154.87
C GLU A 14 -87.12 -53.42 -153.57
N MET A 15 -87.88 -54.49 -153.28
CA MET A 15 -87.71 -55.27 -152.05
C MET A 15 -86.38 -56.05 -151.99
N GLU A 16 -85.90 -56.61 -153.10
CA GLU A 16 -84.58 -57.28 -153.16
C GLU A 16 -83.42 -56.28 -153.18
N ASN A 17 -83.56 -55.17 -153.92
CA ASN A 17 -82.59 -54.06 -153.84
C ASN A 17 -82.49 -53.54 -152.40
N TYR A 18 -83.60 -53.45 -151.66
CA TYR A 18 -83.57 -53.04 -150.25
C TYR A 18 -82.86 -54.06 -149.36
N LYS A 19 -83.07 -55.37 -149.57
CA LYS A 19 -82.41 -56.43 -148.78
C LYS A 19 -80.91 -56.48 -149.01
N GLU A 20 -80.47 -56.40 -150.26
CA GLU A 20 -79.04 -56.41 -150.59
C GLU A 20 -78.34 -55.15 -150.06
N ASN A 21 -78.99 -53.99 -150.21
CA ASN A 21 -78.50 -52.73 -149.65
C ASN A 21 -78.46 -52.78 -148.10
N ASN A 22 -79.43 -53.45 -147.45
CA ASN A 22 -79.45 -53.61 -146.00
C ASN A 22 -78.35 -54.58 -145.50
N ALA A 23 -78.07 -55.66 -146.23
CA ALA A 23 -76.98 -56.59 -145.90
C ALA A 23 -75.59 -55.96 -146.06
N ARG A 24 -75.37 -55.18 -147.13
CA ARG A 24 -74.13 -54.41 -147.34
C ARG A 24 -73.93 -53.36 -146.24
N LYS A 25 -75.00 -52.66 -145.83
CA LYS A 25 -74.96 -51.71 -144.70
C LYS A 25 -74.65 -52.42 -143.37
N ALA A 26 -75.24 -53.60 -143.12
CA ALA A 26 -74.99 -54.37 -141.90
C ALA A 26 -73.55 -54.87 -141.80
N SER A 27 -72.96 -55.33 -142.91
CA SER A 27 -71.56 -55.80 -142.94
C SER A 27 -70.57 -54.64 -142.78
N LEU A 28 -70.84 -53.49 -143.43
CA LEU A 28 -70.05 -52.26 -143.25
C LEU A 28 -70.12 -51.75 -141.80
N LEU A 29 -71.30 -51.80 -141.18
CA LEU A 29 -71.47 -51.44 -139.76
C LEU A 29 -70.70 -52.37 -138.81
N SER A 30 -70.59 -53.67 -139.12
CA SER A 30 -69.79 -54.61 -138.33
C SER A 30 -68.30 -54.29 -138.42
N SER A 31 -67.77 -54.08 -139.65
CA SER A 31 -66.36 -53.74 -139.85
C SER A 31 -65.96 -52.39 -139.23
N LEU A 32 -66.85 -51.40 -139.28
CA LEU A 32 -66.63 -50.12 -138.60
C LEU A 32 -66.64 -50.27 -137.07
N ARG A 33 -67.47 -51.16 -136.50
CA ARG A 33 -67.42 -51.44 -135.06
C ARG A 33 -66.12 -52.10 -134.65
N ASP A 34 -65.67 -53.11 -135.38
CA ASP A 34 -64.41 -53.80 -135.06
C ASP A 34 -63.22 -52.82 -135.13
N ARG A 35 -63.23 -51.91 -136.12
CA ARG A 35 -62.21 -50.86 -136.26
C ARG A 35 -62.25 -49.82 -135.13
N VAL A 36 -63.44 -49.47 -134.65
CA VAL A 36 -63.59 -48.57 -133.49
C VAL A 36 -63.07 -49.25 -132.22
N GLN A 37 -63.35 -50.54 -132.04
CA GLN A 37 -62.87 -51.30 -130.89
C GLN A 37 -61.33 -51.40 -130.85
N GLU A 38 -60.66 -51.67 -131.99
CA GLU A 38 -59.20 -51.66 -132.07
C GLU A 38 -58.59 -50.30 -131.68
N LEU A 39 -59.19 -49.19 -132.16
CA LEU A 39 -58.72 -47.84 -131.85
C LEU A 39 -58.95 -47.47 -130.38
N GLU A 40 -60.04 -47.95 -129.77
CA GLU A 40 -60.30 -47.80 -128.34
C GLU A 40 -59.26 -48.54 -127.50
N ASP A 41 -58.90 -49.78 -127.89
CA ASP A 41 -57.89 -50.58 -127.19
C ASP A 41 -56.47 -49.98 -127.34
N GLU A 42 -56.11 -49.48 -128.53
CA GLU A 42 -54.84 -48.76 -128.76
C GLU A 42 -54.76 -47.46 -127.94
N SER A 43 -55.85 -46.71 -127.87
CA SER A 43 -55.96 -45.49 -127.06
C SER A 43 -55.76 -45.79 -125.56
N ALA A 44 -56.36 -46.88 -125.08
CA ALA A 44 -56.19 -47.34 -123.69
C ALA A 44 -54.73 -47.74 -123.40
N ALA A 45 -54.06 -48.45 -124.32
CA ALA A 45 -52.66 -48.83 -124.18
C ALA A 45 -51.71 -47.62 -124.15
N LEU A 46 -51.96 -46.61 -125.01
CA LEU A 46 -51.16 -45.38 -125.06
C LEU A 46 -51.30 -44.57 -123.76
N SER A 47 -52.53 -44.46 -123.22
CA SER A 47 -52.79 -43.81 -121.93
C SER A 47 -52.05 -44.50 -120.77
N ALA A 48 -52.06 -45.83 -120.73
CA ALA A 48 -51.33 -46.61 -119.73
C ALA A 48 -49.80 -46.51 -119.85
N SER A 49 -49.27 -46.29 -121.06
CA SER A 49 -47.84 -46.03 -121.28
C SER A 49 -47.43 -44.64 -120.75
N LYS A 50 -48.22 -43.61 -121.05
CA LYS A 50 -47.99 -42.23 -120.58
C LYS A 50 -47.93 -42.14 -119.05
N MET A 51 -48.89 -42.75 -118.36
CA MET A 51 -48.94 -42.71 -116.89
C MET A 51 -47.69 -43.35 -116.24
N ARG A 52 -47.14 -44.43 -116.83
CA ARG A 52 -45.90 -45.06 -116.32
C ARG A 52 -44.67 -44.17 -116.48
N THR A 53 -44.56 -43.44 -117.58
CA THR A 53 -43.44 -42.52 -117.81
C THR A 53 -43.47 -41.31 -116.86
N GLU A 54 -44.65 -40.76 -116.56
CA GLU A 54 -44.81 -39.65 -115.60
C GLU A 54 -44.41 -40.05 -114.17
N ILE A 55 -44.80 -41.25 -113.72
CA ILE A 55 -44.40 -41.77 -112.40
C ILE A 55 -42.88 -41.89 -112.28
N THR A 56 -42.23 -42.42 -113.32
CA THR A 56 -40.77 -42.61 -113.33
C THR A 56 -40.03 -41.26 -113.30
N ALA A 57 -40.52 -40.27 -114.05
CA ALA A 57 -39.94 -38.93 -114.05
C ALA A 57 -40.07 -38.24 -112.68
N HIS A 58 -41.22 -38.37 -112.00
CA HIS A 58 -41.40 -37.82 -110.65
C HIS A 58 -40.50 -38.47 -109.59
N ALA A 59 -40.27 -39.78 -109.66
CA ALA A 59 -39.33 -40.46 -108.76
C ALA A 59 -37.90 -39.89 -108.91
N ALA A 60 -37.40 -39.76 -110.14
CA ALA A 60 -36.05 -39.22 -110.39
C ALA A 60 -35.88 -37.76 -109.94
N ILE A 61 -36.92 -36.93 -110.04
CA ILE A 61 -36.89 -35.54 -109.55
C ILE A 61 -36.76 -35.49 -108.02
N LYS A 62 -37.49 -36.36 -107.31
CA LYS A 62 -37.45 -36.43 -105.86
C LYS A 62 -36.07 -36.84 -105.34
N ASP A 63 -35.46 -37.85 -105.95
CA ASP A 63 -34.13 -38.33 -105.57
C ASP A 63 -33.05 -37.25 -105.80
N ASN A 64 -33.16 -36.49 -106.88
CA ASN A 64 -32.25 -35.37 -107.17
C ASN A 64 -32.35 -34.24 -106.12
N GLN A 65 -33.54 -33.96 -105.60
CA GLN A 65 -33.72 -32.98 -104.54
C GLN A 65 -33.13 -33.44 -103.19
N GLU A 66 -33.15 -34.74 -102.92
CA GLU A 66 -32.55 -35.30 -101.71
C GLU A 66 -31.01 -35.27 -101.75
N LEU A 67 -30.42 -35.60 -102.90
CA LEU A 67 -28.97 -35.48 -103.10
C LEU A 67 -28.48 -34.02 -102.95
N LYS A 68 -29.24 -33.04 -103.46
CA LYS A 68 -28.89 -31.62 -103.27
C LYS A 68 -28.86 -31.21 -101.79
N ARG A 69 -29.78 -31.72 -100.96
CA ARG A 69 -29.78 -31.43 -99.52
C ARG A 69 -28.55 -31.99 -98.82
N LYS A 70 -28.17 -33.24 -99.13
CA LYS A 70 -26.97 -33.87 -98.54
C LYS A 70 -25.67 -33.15 -98.89
N VAL A 71 -25.56 -32.58 -100.09
CA VAL A 71 -24.36 -31.82 -100.49
C VAL A 71 -24.19 -30.56 -99.65
N VAL A 72 -25.29 -29.86 -99.33
CA VAL A 72 -25.25 -28.66 -98.48
C VAL A 72 -24.86 -29.00 -97.05
N GLU A 73 -25.45 -30.05 -96.47
CA GLU A 73 -25.13 -30.50 -95.11
C GLU A 73 -23.65 -30.87 -94.95
N LEU A 74 -23.06 -31.58 -95.93
CA LEU A 74 -21.65 -31.95 -95.88
C LEU A 74 -20.70 -30.75 -96.01
N ASP A 75 -21.08 -29.71 -96.76
CA ASP A 75 -20.27 -28.49 -96.90
C ASP A 75 -20.24 -27.69 -95.59
N GLU A 76 -21.38 -27.61 -94.90
CA GLU A 76 -21.48 -26.96 -93.58
C GLU A 76 -20.62 -27.67 -92.52
N GLU A 77 -20.62 -29.01 -92.48
CA GLU A 77 -19.78 -29.78 -91.56
C GLU A 77 -18.28 -29.59 -91.83
N LEU A 78 -17.87 -29.55 -93.09
CA LEU A 78 -16.47 -29.32 -93.48
C LEU A 78 -15.99 -27.93 -93.03
N GLN A 79 -16.78 -26.88 -93.25
CA GLN A 79 -16.43 -25.53 -92.82
C GLN A 79 -16.27 -25.42 -91.30
N LYS A 80 -17.10 -26.13 -90.53
CA LYS A 80 -17.01 -26.15 -89.07
C LYS A 80 -15.69 -26.78 -88.60
N ARG A 81 -15.31 -27.94 -89.16
CA ARG A 81 -14.07 -28.64 -88.79
C ARG A 81 -12.80 -27.84 -89.11
N VAL A 82 -12.80 -27.07 -90.18
CA VAL A 82 -11.68 -26.21 -90.54
C VAL A 82 -11.48 -25.10 -89.49
N LYS A 83 -12.56 -24.43 -89.08
CA LYS A 83 -12.50 -23.36 -88.05
C LYS A 83 -11.98 -23.89 -86.71
N GLU A 84 -12.51 -25.02 -86.24
CA GLU A 84 -12.09 -25.63 -84.97
C GLU A 84 -10.59 -26.01 -84.97
N ASN A 85 -10.05 -26.49 -86.09
CA ASN A 85 -8.64 -26.86 -86.19
C ASN A 85 -7.72 -25.63 -86.15
N GLU A 86 -8.15 -24.52 -86.77
CA GLU A 86 -7.39 -23.28 -86.80
C GLU A 86 -7.33 -22.60 -85.41
N GLU A 87 -8.43 -22.60 -84.67
CA GLU A 87 -8.47 -22.12 -83.27
C GLU A 87 -7.56 -22.94 -82.35
N ASN A 88 -7.60 -24.28 -82.44
CA ASN A 88 -6.75 -25.16 -81.63
C ASN A 88 -5.25 -24.93 -81.91
N LYS A 89 -4.88 -24.73 -83.18
CA LYS A 89 -3.49 -24.45 -83.57
C LYS A 89 -3.00 -23.12 -82.98
N ASN A 90 -3.86 -22.10 -82.98
CA ASN A 90 -3.54 -20.80 -82.40
C ASN A 90 -3.40 -20.87 -80.88
N GLN A 91 -4.26 -21.61 -80.18
CA GLN A 91 -4.17 -21.80 -78.74
C GLN A 91 -2.90 -22.55 -78.32
N MET A 92 -2.54 -23.63 -79.02
CA MET A 92 -1.30 -24.37 -78.75
C MET A 92 -0.04 -23.50 -78.94
N SER A 93 -0.01 -22.68 -79.99
CA SER A 93 1.09 -21.74 -80.24
C SER A 93 1.23 -20.71 -79.11
N LYS A 94 0.11 -20.19 -78.59
CA LYS A 94 0.12 -19.26 -77.46
C LYS A 94 0.66 -19.91 -76.19
N ASN A 95 0.20 -21.11 -75.85
CA ASN A 95 0.67 -21.83 -74.66
C ASN A 95 2.17 -22.14 -74.73
N CYS A 96 2.69 -22.53 -75.90
CA CYS A 96 4.14 -22.76 -76.06
C CYS A 96 4.97 -21.50 -75.77
N LYS A 97 4.52 -20.34 -76.27
CA LYS A 97 5.21 -19.06 -76.01
C LYS A 97 5.20 -18.69 -74.52
N GLU A 98 4.07 -18.86 -73.85
CA GLU A 98 3.94 -18.57 -72.41
C GLU A 98 4.84 -19.48 -71.56
N HIS A 99 4.97 -20.76 -71.91
CA HIS A 99 5.88 -21.69 -71.23
C HIS A 99 7.36 -21.33 -71.43
N GLU A 100 7.73 -20.93 -72.65
CA GLU A 100 9.09 -20.54 -72.97
C GLU A 100 9.49 -19.23 -72.25
N GLU A 101 8.58 -18.26 -72.18
CA GLU A 101 8.77 -17.03 -71.41
C GLU A 101 8.87 -17.28 -69.89
N PHE A 102 8.06 -18.20 -69.34
CA PHE A 102 8.14 -18.57 -67.92
C PHE A 102 9.52 -19.14 -67.55
N LEU A 103 10.05 -20.04 -68.38
CA LEU A 103 11.37 -20.64 -68.16
C LEU A 103 12.50 -19.61 -68.28
N ALA A 104 12.41 -18.69 -69.26
CA ALA A 104 13.39 -17.62 -69.41
C ALA A 104 13.41 -16.71 -68.17
N ARG A 105 12.26 -16.27 -67.69
CA ARG A 105 12.16 -15.43 -66.48
C ARG A 105 12.63 -16.14 -65.22
N LEU A 106 12.34 -17.44 -65.09
CA LEU A 106 12.82 -18.24 -63.96
C LEU A 106 14.34 -18.33 -63.96
N ARG A 107 14.96 -18.47 -65.14
CA ARG A 107 16.41 -18.49 -65.31
C ARG A 107 17.05 -17.15 -64.96
N ASP A 108 16.46 -16.04 -65.40
CA ASP A 108 16.99 -14.70 -65.11
C ASP A 108 16.86 -14.32 -63.62
N CYS A 109 15.77 -14.72 -62.95
CA CYS A 109 15.55 -14.44 -61.53
C CYS A 109 16.45 -15.27 -60.59
N LEU A 110 16.95 -16.42 -61.05
CA LEU A 110 17.77 -17.34 -60.25
C LEU A 110 19.28 -17.12 -60.42
N ASP A 111 19.68 -16.04 -61.12
CA ASP A 111 21.06 -15.66 -61.53
C ASP A 111 22.17 -16.54 -60.92
N PRO A 112 22.52 -17.67 -61.56
CA PRO A 112 23.58 -18.52 -61.09
C PRO A 112 24.90 -17.99 -61.65
N ASP A 113 25.79 -17.60 -60.74
CA ASP A 113 27.14 -17.08 -60.97
C ASP A 113 28.13 -18.14 -61.56
N LYS A 114 27.68 -18.97 -62.52
CA LYS A 114 28.49 -19.97 -63.22
C LYS A 114 28.27 -19.91 -64.73
N LYS A 115 29.35 -19.48 -65.40
CA LYS A 115 29.51 -19.33 -66.84
C LYS A 115 29.24 -20.65 -67.60
N ASN A 116 28.36 -20.57 -68.60
CA ASN A 116 28.32 -21.38 -69.82
C ASN A 116 28.24 -22.91 -69.73
N GLU A 117 27.19 -23.45 -69.10
CA GLU A 117 26.72 -24.82 -69.39
C GLU A 117 25.18 -24.92 -69.29
N LYS A 118 24.54 -25.74 -70.14
CA LYS A 118 23.07 -25.93 -70.15
C LYS A 118 22.64 -26.63 -68.85
N ILE A 119 22.16 -25.83 -67.89
CA ILE A 119 21.58 -26.32 -66.63
C ILE A 119 20.35 -27.20 -66.92
N SER A 120 20.27 -28.37 -66.26
CA SER A 120 19.15 -29.32 -66.34
C SER A 120 18.02 -28.94 -65.39
N ASP A 121 16.78 -29.32 -65.69
CA ASP A 121 15.60 -29.07 -64.84
C ASP A 121 15.79 -29.59 -63.40
N GLU A 122 16.57 -30.66 -63.24
CA GLU A 122 16.91 -31.25 -61.94
C GLU A 122 17.76 -30.32 -61.05
N ASP A 123 18.70 -29.58 -61.65
CA ASP A 123 19.55 -28.62 -60.93
C ASP A 123 18.72 -27.41 -60.45
N LEU A 124 17.72 -27.00 -61.23
CA LEU A 124 16.76 -25.96 -60.84
C LEU A 124 15.89 -26.42 -59.65
N ILE A 125 15.46 -27.68 -59.64
CA ILE A 125 14.68 -28.27 -58.53
C ILE A 125 15.52 -28.35 -57.24
N LEU A 126 16.78 -28.78 -57.33
CA LEU A 126 17.69 -28.81 -56.19
C LEU A 126 17.90 -27.40 -55.61
N LYS A 127 18.10 -26.40 -56.46
CA LYS A 127 18.26 -25.02 -56.00
C LYS A 127 16.99 -24.44 -55.36
N LEU A 128 15.82 -24.75 -55.91
CA LEU A 128 14.52 -24.39 -55.34
C LEU A 128 14.33 -25.03 -53.95
N ARG A 129 14.76 -26.27 -53.77
CA ARG A 129 14.71 -26.98 -52.48
C ARG A 129 15.66 -26.35 -51.47
N GLU A 130 16.89 -26.05 -51.87
CA GLU A 130 17.85 -25.30 -51.04
C GLU A 130 17.27 -23.96 -50.59
N LEU A 131 16.76 -23.15 -51.52
CA LEU A 131 16.10 -21.87 -51.22
C LEU A 131 14.87 -22.06 -50.32
N GLY A 132 14.12 -23.15 -50.47
CA GLY A 132 13.02 -23.50 -49.57
C GLY A 132 13.49 -23.77 -48.15
N THR A 133 14.55 -24.56 -47.97
CA THR A 133 15.14 -24.82 -46.65
C THR A 133 15.75 -23.56 -46.03
N GLU A 134 16.43 -22.75 -46.83
CA GLU A 134 17.00 -21.47 -46.42
C GLU A 134 15.89 -20.50 -45.99
N ASN A 135 14.79 -20.41 -46.74
CA ASN A 135 13.63 -19.59 -46.39
C ASN A 135 12.96 -20.07 -45.09
N THR A 136 12.86 -21.39 -44.85
CA THR A 136 12.38 -21.90 -43.54
C THR A 136 13.32 -21.55 -42.39
N SER A 137 14.64 -21.58 -42.62
CA SER A 137 15.64 -21.18 -41.63
C SER A 137 15.59 -19.67 -41.36
N LEU A 138 15.54 -18.84 -42.40
CA LEU A 138 15.40 -17.39 -42.31
C LEU A 138 14.10 -17.00 -41.61
N LYS A 139 12.98 -17.67 -41.87
CA LYS A 139 11.73 -17.48 -41.12
C LYS A 139 11.92 -17.78 -39.63
N GLY A 140 12.62 -18.86 -39.29
CA GLY A 140 12.96 -19.18 -37.90
C GLY A 140 13.84 -18.09 -37.25
N GLN A 141 14.88 -17.63 -37.95
CA GLN A 141 15.73 -16.53 -37.49
C GLN A 141 14.91 -15.24 -37.30
N LEU A 142 13.99 -14.94 -38.21
CA LEU A 142 13.13 -13.76 -38.17
C LEU A 142 12.21 -13.80 -36.94
N VAL A 143 11.60 -14.95 -36.63
CA VAL A 143 10.82 -15.15 -35.40
C VAL A 143 11.69 -14.93 -34.16
N THR A 144 12.90 -15.51 -34.10
CA THR A 144 13.80 -15.29 -32.95
C THR A 144 14.21 -13.83 -32.80
N LEU A 145 14.47 -13.13 -33.93
CA LEU A 145 14.75 -11.70 -33.93
C LEU A 145 13.55 -10.88 -33.44
N GLU A 146 12.34 -11.20 -33.90
CA GLU A 146 11.09 -10.56 -33.47
C GLU A 146 10.84 -10.75 -31.96
N GLU A 147 11.08 -11.95 -31.43
CA GLU A 147 11.03 -12.23 -30.00
C GLU A 147 12.07 -11.40 -29.21
N THR A 148 13.32 -11.33 -29.67
CA THR A 148 14.36 -10.51 -29.00
C THR A 148 14.04 -9.02 -29.03
N VAL A 149 13.48 -8.50 -30.14
CA VAL A 149 13.03 -7.11 -30.25
C VAL A 149 11.90 -6.84 -29.26
N ASN A 150 10.92 -7.75 -29.16
CA ASN A 150 9.82 -7.62 -28.20
C ASN A 150 10.31 -7.64 -26.75
N VAL A 151 11.24 -8.53 -26.40
CA VAL A 151 11.85 -8.57 -25.06
C VAL A 151 12.55 -7.24 -24.76
N HIS A 152 13.40 -6.75 -25.67
CA HIS A 152 14.06 -5.45 -25.48
C HIS A 152 13.08 -4.28 -25.41
N GLU A 153 11.98 -4.30 -26.16
CA GLU A 153 10.94 -3.27 -26.05
C GLU A 153 10.25 -3.31 -24.68
N MET A 154 9.95 -4.50 -24.16
CA MET A 154 9.41 -4.67 -22.81
C MET A 154 10.40 -4.21 -21.73
N GLU A 155 11.67 -4.59 -21.84
CA GLU A 155 12.74 -4.15 -20.94
C GLU A 155 12.93 -2.63 -20.98
N ALA A 156 12.89 -2.03 -22.17
CA ALA A 156 12.96 -0.58 -22.34
C ALA A 156 11.76 0.13 -21.74
N LYS A 157 10.54 -0.43 -21.88
CA LYS A 157 9.33 0.10 -21.22
C LYS A 157 9.45 0.04 -19.69
N ALA A 158 9.84 -1.10 -19.13
CA ALA A 158 10.04 -1.25 -17.69
C ALA A 158 11.14 -0.30 -17.15
N SER A 159 12.22 -0.12 -17.93
CA SER A 159 13.30 0.82 -17.60
C SER A 159 12.84 2.27 -17.62
N ARG A 160 12.08 2.68 -18.65
CA ARG A 160 11.48 4.03 -18.71
C ARG A 160 10.56 4.30 -17.53
N GLU A 161 9.72 3.33 -17.16
CA GLU A 161 8.82 3.46 -16.02
C GLU A 161 9.58 3.57 -14.69
N THR A 162 10.66 2.82 -14.55
CA THR A 162 11.54 2.89 -13.37
C THR A 162 12.26 4.24 -13.28
N ILE A 163 12.76 4.76 -14.40
CA ILE A 163 13.33 6.11 -14.48
C ILE A 163 12.28 7.15 -14.12
N MET A 164 11.05 7.06 -14.63
CA MET A 164 9.97 8.00 -14.30
C MET A 164 9.61 7.98 -12.81
N ARG A 165 9.58 6.80 -12.18
CA ARG A 165 9.41 6.68 -10.72
C ARG A 165 10.55 7.35 -9.95
N LEU A 166 11.80 7.08 -10.34
CA LEU A 166 12.98 7.67 -9.71
C LEU A 166 13.02 9.19 -9.88
N VAL A 167 12.75 9.71 -11.07
CA VAL A 167 12.66 11.16 -11.34
C VAL A 167 11.57 11.80 -10.48
N SER A 168 10.40 11.16 -10.37
CA SER A 168 9.32 11.63 -9.50
C SER A 168 9.74 11.64 -8.03
N GLN A 169 10.48 10.63 -7.58
CA GLN A 169 10.98 10.57 -6.21
C GLN A 169 12.04 11.65 -5.95
N VAL A 170 13.02 11.81 -6.85
CA VAL A 170 14.05 12.86 -6.78
C VAL A 170 13.40 14.24 -6.74
N ASN A 171 12.39 14.49 -7.58
CA ASN A 171 11.66 15.76 -7.56
C ASN A 171 10.94 16.02 -6.23
N ARG A 172 10.38 14.99 -5.59
CA ARG A 172 9.78 15.12 -4.26
C ARG A 172 10.82 15.43 -3.19
N GLU A 173 11.95 14.72 -3.20
CA GLU A 173 13.04 14.96 -2.25
C GLU A 173 13.68 16.34 -2.46
N GLN A 174 13.83 16.80 -3.70
CA GLN A 174 14.34 18.13 -4.01
C GLN A 174 13.40 19.23 -3.49
N LYS A 175 12.08 19.05 -3.63
CA LYS A 175 11.09 19.96 -3.02
C LYS A 175 11.16 19.96 -1.50
N ARG A 176 11.32 18.80 -0.87
CA ARG A 176 11.49 18.69 0.59
C ARG A 176 12.78 19.37 1.04
N ALA A 177 13.89 19.14 0.36
CA ALA A 177 15.17 19.77 0.65
C ALA A 177 15.10 21.30 0.51
N ALA A 178 14.43 21.81 -0.53
CA ALA A 178 14.19 23.25 -0.69
C ALA A 178 13.36 23.82 0.47
N SER A 179 12.26 23.16 0.84
CA SER A 179 11.44 23.56 2.00
C SER A 179 12.23 23.56 3.31
N CYS A 180 13.04 22.54 3.55
CA CYS A 180 13.90 22.48 4.74
C CYS A 180 14.98 23.57 4.73
N ALA A 181 15.54 23.91 3.56
CA ALA A 181 16.51 25.00 3.43
C ALA A 181 15.86 26.35 3.76
N GLU A 182 14.66 26.63 3.24
CA GLU A 182 13.90 27.84 3.59
C GLU A 182 13.60 27.93 5.09
N GLU A 183 13.19 26.83 5.72
CA GLU A 183 12.90 26.79 7.16
C GLU A 183 14.17 27.00 8.01
N ARG A 184 15.29 26.39 7.61
CA ARG A 184 16.60 26.62 8.23
C ARG A 184 17.01 28.09 8.12
N ASP A 185 16.82 28.71 6.97
CA ASP A 185 17.20 30.11 6.76
C ASP A 185 16.32 31.06 7.60
N ARG A 186 15.02 30.75 7.78
CA ARG A 186 14.13 31.46 8.73
C ARG A 186 14.61 31.33 10.17
N LEU A 187 14.96 30.11 10.60
CA LEU A 187 15.52 29.89 11.95
C LEU A 187 16.82 30.67 12.13
N HIS A 188 17.69 30.69 11.13
CA HIS A 188 18.94 31.44 11.18
C HIS A 188 18.71 32.95 11.31
N GLN A 189 17.72 33.51 10.60
CA GLN A 189 17.31 34.90 10.76
C GLN A 189 16.78 35.20 12.16
N MET A 190 15.94 34.32 12.73
CA MET A 190 15.45 34.48 14.11
C MET A 190 16.59 34.43 15.13
N VAL A 191 17.54 33.49 14.97
CA VAL A 191 18.72 33.40 15.83
C VAL A 191 19.54 34.69 15.73
N SER A 192 19.81 35.18 14.53
CA SER A 192 20.56 36.43 14.32
C SER A 192 19.86 37.63 14.97
N GLN A 193 18.52 37.69 14.93
CA GLN A 193 17.73 38.73 15.59
C GLN A 193 17.84 38.63 17.12
N LEU A 194 17.75 37.43 17.68
CA LEU A 194 17.90 37.21 19.12
C LEU A 194 19.32 37.51 19.60
N GLU A 195 20.34 37.15 18.82
CA GLU A 195 21.74 37.48 19.11
C GLU A 195 21.97 39.00 19.11
N ALA A 196 21.36 39.73 18.17
CA ALA A 196 21.39 41.19 18.15
C ALA A 196 20.70 41.80 19.38
N GLN A 197 19.52 41.29 19.76
CA GLN A 197 18.80 41.74 20.96
C GLN A 197 19.58 41.45 22.24
N ILE A 198 20.21 40.28 22.35
CA ILE A 198 21.07 39.93 23.49
C ILE A 198 22.26 40.90 23.55
N SER A 199 22.90 41.18 22.41
CA SER A 199 24.04 42.10 22.35
C SER A 199 23.63 43.51 22.81
N GLU A 200 22.47 44.01 22.35
CA GLU A 200 21.94 45.30 22.77
C GLU A 200 21.62 45.34 24.27
N LEU A 201 20.98 44.29 24.82
CA LEU A 201 20.67 44.21 26.25
C LEU A 201 21.93 44.11 27.11
N VAL A 202 22.97 43.39 26.66
CA VAL A 202 24.25 43.33 27.34
C VAL A 202 24.91 44.71 27.37
N GLU A 203 24.94 45.42 26.24
CA GLU A 203 25.50 46.77 26.18
C GLU A 203 24.74 47.75 27.09
N GLN A 204 23.40 47.67 27.12
CA GLN A 204 22.58 48.47 28.05
C GLN A 204 22.91 48.17 29.51
N LEU A 205 23.01 46.89 29.88
CA LEU A 205 23.34 46.48 31.25
C LEU A 205 24.75 46.92 31.65
N GLU A 206 25.73 46.81 30.76
CA GLU A 206 27.10 47.30 30.99
C GLU A 206 27.13 48.81 31.22
N ASN A 207 26.39 49.57 30.40
CA ASN A 207 26.24 51.00 30.55
C ASN A 207 25.59 51.37 31.90
N GLU A 208 24.47 50.73 32.26
CA GLU A 208 23.79 50.96 33.54
C GLU A 208 24.68 50.60 34.73
N SER A 209 25.37 49.46 34.68
CA SER A 209 26.33 49.05 35.69
C SER A 209 27.47 50.07 35.84
N GLY A 210 27.99 50.59 34.73
CA GLY A 210 28.98 51.66 34.71
C GLY A 210 28.47 52.96 35.35
N PHE A 211 27.21 53.35 35.12
CA PHE A 211 26.60 54.49 35.78
C PHE A 211 26.43 54.27 37.28
N HIS A 212 25.94 53.10 37.69
CA HIS A 212 25.77 52.73 39.11
C HIS A 212 27.11 52.75 39.84
N GLN A 213 28.16 52.19 39.26
CA GLN A 213 29.50 52.19 39.86
C GLN A 213 30.04 53.62 40.05
N LYS A 214 29.85 54.50 39.05
CA LYS A 214 30.24 55.92 39.15
C LYS A 214 29.42 56.67 40.21
N ALA A 215 28.13 56.39 40.33
CA ALA A 215 27.27 56.98 41.36
C ALA A 215 27.69 56.53 42.77
N LEU A 216 27.98 55.23 42.94
CA LEU A 216 28.44 54.65 44.20
C LEU A 216 29.78 55.28 44.64
N GLN A 217 30.74 55.41 43.73
CA GLN A 217 32.02 56.08 44.03
C GLN A 217 31.84 57.55 44.45
N ARG A 218 30.86 58.25 43.87
CA ARG A 218 30.54 59.64 44.28
C ARG A 218 29.91 59.67 45.67
N ALA A 219 29.00 58.76 45.97
CA ALA A 219 28.37 58.65 47.27
C ALA A 219 29.40 58.35 48.36
N GLN A 220 30.29 57.37 48.15
CA GLN A 220 31.38 57.05 49.09
C GLN A 220 32.31 58.24 49.33
N LYS A 221 32.68 58.98 48.28
CA LYS A 221 33.49 60.20 48.43
C LYS A 221 32.75 61.30 49.22
N ALA A 222 31.43 61.40 49.09
CA ALA A 222 30.64 62.35 49.85
C ALA A 222 30.50 61.92 51.31
N GLU A 223 30.35 60.62 51.57
CA GLU A 223 30.28 60.02 52.90
C GLU A 223 31.57 60.27 53.69
N HIS A 224 32.74 59.98 53.11
CA HIS A 224 34.02 60.27 53.75
C HIS A 224 34.23 61.77 54.04
N LYS A 225 33.75 62.65 53.17
CA LYS A 225 33.80 64.10 53.43
C LYS A 225 32.88 64.48 54.59
N LEU A 226 31.70 63.88 54.67
CA LEU A 226 30.75 64.11 55.76
C LEU A 226 31.30 63.60 57.09
N GLU A 227 31.90 62.42 57.13
CA GLU A 227 32.59 61.89 58.32
C GLU A 227 33.71 62.84 58.79
N ALA A 228 34.54 63.33 57.86
CA ALA A 228 35.60 64.27 58.18
C ALA A 228 35.04 65.59 58.75
N LEU A 229 33.98 66.14 58.15
CA LEU A 229 33.32 67.35 58.63
C LEU A 229 32.65 67.15 59.98
N GLN A 230 32.04 65.99 60.23
CA GLN A 230 31.47 65.63 61.55
C GLN A 230 32.57 65.54 62.62
N GLY A 231 33.71 64.94 62.30
CA GLY A 231 34.86 64.92 63.20
C GLY A 231 35.36 66.32 63.55
N GLN A 232 35.40 67.23 62.57
CA GLN A 232 35.77 68.63 62.82
C GLN A 232 34.72 69.38 63.65
N LEU A 233 33.43 69.17 63.38
CA LEU A 233 32.35 69.80 64.12
C LEU A 233 32.37 69.39 65.59
N THR A 234 32.44 68.08 65.86
CA THR A 234 32.50 67.55 67.23
C THR A 234 33.72 68.06 68.01
N HIS A 235 34.86 68.21 67.35
CA HIS A 235 36.04 68.83 67.95
C HIS A 235 35.80 70.30 68.33
N LEU A 236 35.29 71.11 67.40
CA LEU A 236 35.00 72.53 67.64
C LEU A 236 33.92 72.73 68.70
N GLU A 237 32.88 71.88 68.73
CA GLU A 237 31.88 71.86 69.79
C GLU A 237 32.53 71.57 71.16
N GLY A 238 33.46 70.62 71.21
CA GLY A 238 34.24 70.32 72.42
C GLY A 238 35.09 71.50 72.88
N GLU A 239 35.79 72.17 71.97
CA GLU A 239 36.55 73.39 72.28
C GLU A 239 35.65 74.52 72.80
N LEU A 240 34.50 74.74 72.16
CA LEU A 240 33.54 75.76 72.58
C LEU A 240 33.03 75.49 74.01
N VAL A 241 32.61 74.26 74.30
CA VAL A 241 32.16 73.86 75.64
C VAL A 241 33.28 74.05 76.67
N SER A 242 34.52 73.68 76.33
CA SER A 242 35.66 73.90 77.23
C SER A 242 35.92 75.38 77.51
N GLY A 243 35.78 76.23 76.48
CA GLY A 243 35.87 77.67 76.58
C GLY A 243 34.78 78.26 77.45
N ASP A 244 33.54 77.76 77.36
CA ASP A 244 32.40 78.20 78.17
C ASP A 244 32.65 77.89 79.65
N VAL A 245 33.07 76.67 79.97
CA VAL A 245 33.44 76.26 81.34
C VAL A 245 34.56 77.14 81.90
N LEU A 246 35.59 77.46 81.10
CA LEU A 246 36.66 78.35 81.53
C LEU A 246 36.16 79.77 81.83
N ARG A 247 35.26 80.32 81.01
CA ARG A 247 34.66 81.64 81.25
C ARG A 247 33.80 81.66 82.50
N ASP A 248 33.01 80.62 82.74
CA ASP A 248 32.20 80.48 83.95
C ASP A 248 33.08 80.41 85.20
N ASN A 249 34.17 79.65 85.16
CA ASN A 249 35.15 79.58 86.25
C ASN A 249 35.79 80.95 86.53
N LEU A 250 36.20 81.68 85.49
CA LEU A 250 36.75 83.04 85.64
C LEU A 250 35.72 84.03 86.20
N SER A 251 34.47 83.94 85.76
CA SER A 251 33.36 84.76 86.27
C SER A 251 33.10 84.47 87.75
N PHE A 252 33.10 83.19 88.15
CA PHE A 252 32.98 82.76 89.54
C PHE A 252 34.11 83.31 90.42
N GLU A 253 35.36 83.18 89.99
CA GLU A 253 36.50 83.74 90.71
C GLU A 253 36.40 85.28 90.80
N LYS A 254 36.05 85.97 89.71
CA LYS A 254 35.80 87.41 89.73
C LYS A 254 34.73 87.80 90.75
N GLN A 255 33.63 87.05 90.83
CA GLN A 255 32.57 87.31 91.82
C GLN A 255 33.06 87.09 93.26
N LYS A 256 33.90 86.08 93.49
CA LYS A 256 34.53 85.82 94.78
C LYS A 256 35.48 86.97 95.18
N TYR A 257 36.28 87.48 94.25
CA TYR A 257 37.15 88.65 94.49
C TYR A 257 36.36 89.92 94.76
N LEU A 258 35.27 90.17 94.01
CA LEU A 258 34.38 91.30 94.26
C LEU A 258 33.79 91.24 95.67
N LYS A 259 33.27 90.08 96.08
CA LYS A 259 32.75 89.87 97.45
C LYS A 259 33.82 90.12 98.52
N PHE A 260 35.06 89.68 98.26
CA PHE A 260 36.18 89.94 99.16
C PHE A 260 36.50 91.44 99.25
N LEU A 261 36.51 92.17 98.13
CA LEU A 261 36.73 93.62 98.11
C LEU A 261 35.61 94.39 98.81
N ASP A 262 34.37 93.96 98.69
CA ASP A 262 33.24 94.55 99.42
C ASP A 262 33.43 94.37 100.94
N GLN A 263 33.76 93.15 101.39
CA GLN A 263 34.06 92.88 102.80
C GLN A 263 35.25 93.69 103.32
N LEU A 264 36.29 93.83 102.50
CA LEU A 264 37.48 94.60 102.88
C LEU A 264 37.17 96.10 102.97
N SER A 265 36.38 96.62 102.04
CA SER A 265 35.90 98.00 102.05
C SER A 265 35.08 98.28 103.32
N GLU A 266 34.22 97.35 103.73
CA GLU A 266 33.46 97.44 104.99
C GLU A 266 34.36 97.51 106.22
N LYS A 267 35.32 96.58 106.33
CA LYS A 267 36.26 96.58 107.46
C LYS A 267 37.11 97.85 107.52
N MET A 268 37.44 98.44 106.38
CA MET A 268 38.22 99.67 106.28
C MET A 268 37.38 100.95 106.42
N LYS A 269 36.05 100.83 106.52
CA LYS A 269 35.05 101.91 106.57
C LYS A 269 35.03 102.78 105.30
N LEU A 270 35.13 102.12 104.14
CA LEU A 270 35.11 102.72 102.81
C LEU A 270 33.80 102.47 102.06
N ASP A 271 32.77 101.91 102.69
CA ASP A 271 31.54 101.42 102.06
C ASP A 271 30.87 102.41 101.11
N GLN A 272 30.70 103.65 101.56
CA GLN A 272 30.05 104.71 100.79
C GLN A 272 30.87 105.09 99.53
N MET A 273 32.20 105.05 99.63
CA MET A 273 33.10 105.40 98.53
C MET A 273 33.25 104.22 97.56
N ALA A 274 33.27 102.99 98.06
CA ALA A 274 33.37 101.79 97.24
C ALA A 274 32.11 101.56 96.38
N ALA A 275 30.91 101.90 96.88
CA ALA A 275 29.66 101.71 96.17
C ALA A 275 29.60 102.42 94.80
N GLU A 276 30.25 103.57 94.67
CA GLU A 276 30.23 104.41 93.47
C GLU A 276 31.40 104.14 92.50
N LEU A 277 32.37 103.32 92.89
CA LEU A 277 33.60 103.05 92.13
C LEU A 277 33.54 101.72 91.38
N GLY A 278 34.12 101.69 90.17
CA GLY A 278 34.37 100.46 89.41
C GLY A 278 35.45 99.58 90.05
N PHE A 279 35.49 98.29 89.69
CA PHE A 279 36.39 97.29 90.30
C PHE A 279 37.86 97.74 90.41
N ASP A 280 38.41 98.31 89.33
CA ASP A 280 39.81 98.74 89.31
C ASP A 280 40.08 99.89 90.31
N MET A 281 39.18 100.88 90.37
CA MET A 281 39.34 102.03 91.28
C MET A 281 39.10 101.66 92.75
N ARG A 282 38.27 100.64 93.02
CA ARG A 282 38.09 100.12 94.40
C ARG A 282 39.40 99.58 94.98
N LEU A 283 40.22 98.94 94.15
CA LEU A 283 41.51 98.42 94.56
C LEU A 283 42.45 99.56 94.99
N ASP A 284 42.51 100.64 94.20
CA ASP A 284 43.37 101.79 94.46
C ASP A 284 42.97 102.53 95.76
N VAL A 285 41.68 102.69 96.02
CA VAL A 285 41.18 103.32 97.26
C VAL A 285 41.46 102.46 98.49
N VAL A 286 41.26 101.14 98.39
CA VAL A 286 41.61 100.19 99.45
C VAL A 286 43.12 100.21 99.73
N LEU A 287 43.96 100.27 98.69
CA LEU A 287 45.42 100.36 98.83
C LEU A 287 45.83 101.65 99.56
N ALA A 288 45.32 102.81 99.14
CA ALA A 288 45.61 104.08 99.79
C ALA A 288 45.20 104.10 101.28
N ARG A 289 44.06 103.46 101.60
CA ARG A 289 43.59 103.32 102.99
C ARG A 289 44.44 102.34 103.80
N ALA A 290 44.87 101.24 103.20
CA ALA A 290 45.79 100.30 103.82
C ALA A 290 47.12 100.98 104.15
N GLU A 291 47.69 101.77 103.24
CA GLU A 291 48.91 102.55 103.51
C GLU A 291 48.75 103.52 104.69
N GLN A 292 47.59 104.17 104.80
CA GLN A 292 47.27 105.04 105.94
C GLN A 292 47.20 104.25 107.25
N LEU A 293 46.49 103.12 107.26
CA LEU A 293 46.39 102.24 108.43
C LEU A 293 47.74 101.65 108.81
N VAL A 294 48.56 101.24 107.84
CA VAL A 294 49.92 100.73 108.06
C VAL A 294 50.81 101.78 108.72
N ARG A 295 50.66 103.07 108.42
CA ARG A 295 51.39 104.13 109.15
C ARG A 295 50.95 104.26 110.61
N LEU A 296 49.65 104.16 110.88
CA LEU A 296 49.09 104.18 112.24
C LEU A 296 49.47 102.91 113.01
N GLU A 297 49.40 101.75 112.34
CA GLU A 297 49.85 100.46 112.85
C GLU A 297 51.34 100.42 113.02
N SER A 298 52.18 101.04 112.18
CA SER A 298 53.65 101.04 112.35
C SER A 298 54.05 101.60 113.72
N ASN A 299 53.25 102.54 114.26
CA ASN A 299 53.41 103.05 115.62
C ASN A 299 52.91 102.05 116.68
N ALA A 300 51.77 101.38 116.45
CA ALA A 300 51.28 100.29 117.31
C ALA A 300 52.11 98.98 117.20
N VAL A 301 52.84 98.79 116.10
CA VAL A 301 53.69 97.63 115.76
C VAL A 301 54.98 97.71 116.53
N ILE A 302 55.45 98.90 116.93
CA ILE A 302 56.57 98.99 117.87
C ILE A 302 56.18 98.40 119.23
N GLU A 303 54.95 98.66 119.71
CA GLU A 303 54.40 98.04 120.93
C GLU A 303 54.07 96.55 120.73
N ASN A 304 53.44 96.19 119.62
CA ASN A 304 53.04 94.82 119.31
C ASN A 304 54.19 93.92 118.86
N LYS A 305 55.35 94.42 118.41
CA LYS A 305 56.54 93.61 118.06
C LYS A 305 57.02 92.78 119.25
N THR A 306 56.85 93.31 120.47
CA THR A 306 57.16 92.64 121.74
C THR A 306 56.17 91.50 122.04
N ILE A 307 54.89 91.67 121.66
CA ILE A 307 53.81 90.68 121.88
C ILE A 307 53.80 89.63 120.75
N ALA A 308 54.03 90.06 119.51
CA ALA A 308 54.11 89.25 118.30
C ALA A 308 55.26 88.26 118.38
N HIS A 309 56.42 88.61 118.94
CA HIS A 309 57.53 87.67 119.09
C HIS A 309 57.18 86.48 120.02
N ASN A 310 56.33 86.72 121.03
CA ASN A 310 55.84 85.69 121.94
C ASN A 310 54.74 84.83 121.30
N LEU A 311 53.84 85.44 120.52
CA LEU A 311 52.80 84.72 119.78
C LEU A 311 53.35 83.94 118.57
N GLN A 312 54.38 84.45 117.89
CA GLN A 312 55.05 83.81 116.76
C GLN A 312 55.71 82.49 117.17
N ARG A 313 56.22 82.42 118.41
CA ARG A 313 56.75 81.18 119.01
C ARG A 313 55.65 80.13 119.30
N LYS A 314 54.44 80.57 119.67
CA LYS A 314 53.26 79.71 119.87
C LYS A 314 52.56 79.33 118.55
N LEU A 315 52.57 80.23 117.57
CA LEU A 315 52.00 80.01 116.24
C LEU A 315 52.83 78.98 115.47
N LYS A 316 54.16 79.05 115.57
CA LYS A 316 55.06 78.09 114.91
C LYS A 316 54.78 76.65 115.37
N THR A 317 54.67 76.43 116.67
CA THR A 317 54.33 75.10 117.22
C THR A 317 52.93 74.62 116.85
N GLN A 318 51.95 75.51 116.68
CA GLN A 318 50.60 75.12 116.20
C GLN A 318 50.55 74.90 114.69
N LYS A 319 51.31 75.68 113.89
CA LYS A 319 51.45 75.49 112.44
C LYS A 319 52.08 74.14 112.13
N ASP A 320 53.19 73.80 112.77
CA ASP A 320 53.85 72.49 112.57
C ASP A 320 52.89 71.33 112.90
N ARG A 321 52.03 71.50 113.92
CA ARG A 321 51.00 70.52 114.30
C ARG A 321 49.83 70.46 113.31
N LEU A 322 49.43 71.59 112.73
CA LEU A 322 48.37 71.67 111.74
C LEU A 322 48.83 71.09 110.40
N GLU A 323 50.03 71.45 109.94
CA GLU A 323 50.67 70.94 108.72
C GLU A 323 50.82 69.41 108.79
N SER A 324 51.19 68.86 109.94
CA SER A 324 51.22 67.41 110.17
C SER A 324 49.84 66.76 110.01
N LYS A 325 48.78 67.38 110.54
CA LYS A 325 47.40 66.87 110.39
C LYS A 325 46.86 67.04 108.98
N GLU A 326 47.20 68.14 108.31
CA GLU A 326 46.81 68.43 106.94
C GLU A 326 47.45 67.44 105.96
N LEU A 327 48.72 67.09 106.18
CA LEU A 327 49.41 66.04 105.43
C LEU A 327 48.71 64.68 105.61
N HIS A 328 48.31 64.34 106.84
CA HIS A 328 47.53 63.11 107.08
C HIS A 328 46.16 63.14 106.40
N LEU A 329 45.47 64.27 106.44
CA LEU A 329 44.15 64.44 105.84
C LEU A 329 44.21 64.39 104.30
N ASN A 330 45.27 64.95 103.72
CA ASN A 330 45.54 64.86 102.28
C ASN A 330 45.84 63.42 101.85
N LEU A 331 46.62 62.66 102.63
CA LEU A 331 46.84 61.23 102.39
C LEU A 331 45.53 60.42 102.45
N LEU A 332 44.65 60.71 103.41
CA LEU A 332 43.34 60.06 103.51
C LEU A 332 42.43 60.41 102.34
N ARG A 333 42.36 61.68 101.92
CA ARG A 333 41.60 62.10 100.73
C ARG A 333 42.11 61.42 99.47
N GLN A 334 43.43 61.33 99.30
CA GLN A 334 44.04 60.62 98.19
C GLN A 334 43.66 59.12 98.21
N LYS A 335 43.66 58.49 99.39
CA LYS A 335 43.24 57.09 99.53
C LYS A 335 41.75 56.89 99.23
N ILE A 336 40.88 57.82 99.64
CA ILE A 336 39.44 57.78 99.33
C ILE A 336 39.23 57.92 97.82
N ALA A 337 39.87 58.90 97.18
CA ALA A 337 39.78 59.08 95.73
C ALA A 337 40.25 57.82 94.98
N GLN A 338 41.35 57.19 95.41
CA GLN A 338 41.80 55.92 94.85
C GLN A 338 40.76 54.79 95.00
N LEU A 339 40.14 54.66 96.18
CA LEU A 339 39.12 53.63 96.42
C LEU A 339 37.82 53.89 95.65
N GLU A 340 37.44 55.14 95.46
CA GLU A 340 36.29 55.54 94.63
C GLU A 340 36.53 55.22 93.15
N GLU A 341 37.74 55.50 92.64
CA GLU A 341 38.11 55.17 91.27
C GLU A 341 38.18 53.66 91.06
N GLU A 342 38.77 52.91 91.99
CA GLU A 342 38.74 51.45 91.97
C GLU A 342 37.29 50.91 91.96
N ARG A 343 36.39 51.52 92.74
CA ARG A 343 34.97 51.12 92.77
C ARG A 343 34.27 51.44 91.45
N ARG A 344 34.51 52.62 90.85
CA ARG A 344 33.96 53.00 89.53
C ARG A 344 34.44 52.07 88.43
N LEU A 345 35.74 51.75 88.41
CA LEU A 345 36.32 50.78 87.49
C LEU A 345 35.69 49.39 87.65
N ARG A 346 35.55 48.90 88.89
CA ARG A 346 34.86 47.62 89.16
C ARG A 346 33.39 47.63 88.71
N ALA A 347 32.68 48.74 88.88
CA ALA A 347 31.30 48.88 88.43
C ALA A 347 31.20 48.89 86.89
N GLY A 348 32.10 49.61 86.20
CA GLY A 348 32.19 49.58 84.73
C GLY A 348 32.46 48.18 84.19
N LEU A 349 33.44 47.48 84.76
CA LEU A 349 33.75 46.08 84.38
C LEU A 349 32.59 45.11 84.63
N ALA A 350 31.74 45.36 85.64
CA ALA A 350 30.55 44.56 85.88
C ALA A 350 29.48 44.79 84.80
N VAL A 351 29.26 46.04 84.39
CA VAL A 351 28.34 46.40 83.30
C VAL A 351 28.81 45.81 81.96
N GLU A 352 30.10 45.95 81.63
CA GLU A 352 30.69 45.35 80.42
C GLU A 352 30.54 43.82 80.41
N ARG A 353 30.72 43.17 81.57
CA ARG A 353 30.49 41.72 81.70
C ARG A 353 29.03 41.35 81.47
N ASP A 354 28.08 42.13 82.00
CA ASP A 354 26.66 41.87 81.85
C ASP A 354 26.20 42.08 80.40
N GLU A 355 26.71 43.11 79.72
CA GLU A 355 26.48 43.37 78.30
C GLU A 355 27.07 42.24 77.43
N ALA A 356 28.30 41.82 77.69
CA ALA A 356 28.94 40.69 77.01
C ALA A 356 28.17 39.38 77.24
N SER A 357 27.67 39.16 78.45
CA SER A 357 26.84 37.99 78.80
C SER A 357 25.49 38.02 78.06
N ALA A 358 24.87 39.19 77.94
CA ALA A 358 23.64 39.37 77.17
C ALA A 358 23.86 39.14 75.67
N ALA A 359 24.96 39.63 75.12
CA ALA A 359 25.36 39.37 73.73
C ALA A 359 25.61 37.88 73.49
N THR A 360 26.32 37.21 74.39
CA THR A 360 26.57 35.77 74.32
C THR A 360 25.27 34.96 74.34
N ARG A 361 24.30 35.32 75.20
CA ARG A 361 22.97 34.67 75.21
C ARG A 361 22.18 34.88 73.91
N LYS A 362 22.28 36.05 73.28
CA LYS A 362 21.64 36.32 71.97
C LYS A 362 22.25 35.45 70.87
N LEU A 363 23.58 35.39 70.81
CA LEU A 363 24.32 34.53 69.87
C LEU A 363 24.00 33.05 70.11
N GLN A 364 23.92 32.60 71.36
CA GLN A 364 23.58 31.22 71.69
C GLN A 364 22.17 30.85 71.22
N LYS A 365 21.18 31.74 71.39
CA LYS A 365 19.84 31.53 70.82
C LYS A 365 19.83 31.48 69.30
N GLN A 366 20.68 32.25 68.61
CA GLN A 366 20.82 32.16 67.15
C GLN A 366 21.44 30.82 66.74
N VAL A 367 22.48 30.36 67.46
CA VAL A 367 23.10 29.05 67.23
C VAL A 367 22.08 27.92 67.42
N GLU A 368 21.28 27.94 68.50
CA GLU A 368 20.23 26.95 68.74
C GLU A 368 19.17 26.93 67.62
N ARG A 369 18.78 28.09 67.07
CA ARG A 369 17.86 28.18 65.94
C ARG A 369 18.48 27.57 64.68
N LEU A 370 19.70 27.99 64.34
CA LEU A 370 20.42 27.46 63.18
C LEU A 370 20.66 25.95 63.29
N GLN A 371 20.91 25.43 64.49
CA GLN A 371 21.03 23.98 64.72
C GLN A 371 19.71 23.24 64.48
N LYS A 372 18.56 23.80 64.90
CA LYS A 372 17.24 23.23 64.61
C LYS A 372 16.90 23.25 63.13
N ASP A 373 17.21 24.36 62.44
CA ASP A 373 16.98 24.48 61.00
C ASP A 373 17.88 23.49 60.23
N LEU A 374 19.13 23.33 60.69
CA LEU A 374 20.06 22.35 60.15
C LEU A 374 19.55 20.93 60.37
N SER A 375 19.09 20.56 61.57
CA SER A 375 18.54 19.22 61.83
C SER A 375 17.30 18.93 60.99
N ALA A 376 16.40 19.90 60.84
CA ALA A 376 15.23 19.77 59.98
C ALA A 376 15.62 19.58 58.50
N CYS A 377 16.64 20.29 58.02
CA CYS A 377 17.18 20.09 56.67
C CYS A 377 17.82 18.71 56.49
N TRP A 378 18.55 18.22 57.50
CA TRP A 378 19.10 16.86 57.48
C TRP A 378 18.01 15.80 57.43
N GLU A 379 16.96 15.93 58.25
CA GLU A 379 15.79 15.04 58.26
C GLU A 379 15.10 15.02 56.90
N ALA A 380 14.82 16.20 56.31
CA ALA A 380 14.24 16.30 54.97
C ALA A 380 15.14 15.65 53.90
N ASN A 381 16.46 15.81 53.99
CA ASN A 381 17.40 15.18 53.08
C ASN A 381 17.40 13.65 53.22
N THR A 382 17.33 13.13 54.45
CA THR A 382 17.18 11.69 54.68
C THR A 382 15.86 11.14 54.14
N GLU A 383 14.77 11.89 54.28
CA GLU A 383 13.45 11.52 53.74
C GLU A 383 13.47 11.49 52.20
N LEU A 384 14.08 12.49 51.57
CA LEU A 384 14.26 12.52 50.11
C LEU A 384 15.13 11.36 49.62
N LYS A 385 16.18 11.00 50.35
CA LYS A 385 17.01 9.81 50.03
C LYS A 385 16.21 8.51 50.15
N ALA A 386 15.34 8.37 51.15
CA ALA A 386 14.46 7.22 51.29
C ALA A 386 13.47 7.15 50.11
N LYS A 387 12.79 8.25 49.77
CA LYS A 387 11.90 8.34 48.60
C LYS A 387 12.62 8.02 47.29
N LEU A 388 13.87 8.45 47.15
CA LEU A 388 14.69 8.14 45.99
C LEU A 388 15.02 6.65 45.91
N ALA A 389 15.35 6.00 47.05
CA ALA A 389 15.56 4.57 47.12
C ALA A 389 14.29 3.78 46.74
N ASP A 390 13.12 4.18 47.26
CA ASP A 390 11.83 3.58 46.90
C ASP A 390 11.55 3.73 45.40
N THR A 391 11.85 4.90 44.83
CA THR A 391 11.72 5.16 43.39
C THR A 391 12.65 4.27 42.57
N HIS A 392 13.88 4.05 43.04
CA HIS A 392 14.82 3.13 42.40
C HIS A 392 14.33 1.68 42.47
N GLU A 393 13.76 1.24 43.60
CA GLU A 393 13.19 -0.09 43.73
C GLU A 393 11.98 -0.28 42.79
N LEU A 394 11.09 0.71 42.71
CA LEU A 394 9.99 0.71 41.75
C LEU A 394 10.50 0.63 40.32
N LYS A 395 11.54 1.40 39.97
CA LYS A 395 12.15 1.36 38.64
C LYS A 395 12.75 -0.01 38.31
N ILE A 396 13.39 -0.68 39.28
CA ILE A 396 13.88 -2.06 39.13
C ILE A 396 12.70 -3.01 38.87
N LYS A 397 11.64 -2.94 39.68
CA LYS A 397 10.43 -3.75 39.50
C LYS A 397 9.80 -3.52 38.13
N THR A 398 9.72 -2.27 37.66
CA THR A 398 9.21 -1.96 36.32
C THR A 398 10.09 -2.56 35.22
N LEU A 399 11.42 -2.52 35.36
CA LEU A 399 12.34 -3.14 34.40
C LEU A 399 12.20 -4.67 34.39
N GLU A 400 12.05 -5.30 35.57
CA GLU A 400 11.80 -6.75 35.68
C GLU A 400 10.46 -7.14 35.04
N GLN A 401 9.39 -6.38 35.30
CA GLN A 401 8.10 -6.57 34.65
C GLN A 401 8.19 -6.40 33.13
N THR A 402 8.92 -5.39 32.66
CA THR A 402 9.13 -5.15 31.22
C THR A 402 9.84 -6.35 30.59
N LYS A 403 10.88 -6.89 31.24
CA LYS A 403 11.59 -8.08 30.78
C LYS A 403 10.69 -9.32 30.77
N ALA A 404 9.86 -9.51 31.80
CA ALA A 404 8.89 -10.60 31.84
C ALA A 404 7.85 -10.51 30.71
N ILE A 405 7.35 -9.30 30.41
CA ILE A 405 6.44 -9.04 29.28
C ILE A 405 7.15 -9.37 27.97
N GLU A 406 8.42 -8.98 27.81
CA GLU A 406 9.20 -9.24 26.61
C GLU A 406 9.41 -10.74 26.38
N ASP A 407 9.69 -11.50 27.44
CA ASP A 407 9.82 -12.95 27.40
C ASP A 407 8.49 -13.65 27.13
N LEU A 408 7.39 -13.17 27.72
CA LEU A 408 6.03 -13.64 27.40
C LEU A 408 5.64 -13.32 25.95
N SER A 409 6.01 -12.15 25.42
CA SER A 409 5.79 -11.79 24.02
C SER A 409 6.56 -12.74 23.09
N LYS A 410 7.83 -13.03 23.40
CA LYS A 410 8.62 -14.01 22.62
C LYS A 410 8.01 -15.41 22.68
N SER A 411 7.47 -15.83 23.82
CA SER A 411 6.81 -17.13 23.96
C SER A 411 5.49 -17.17 23.18
N ARG A 412 4.69 -16.09 23.25
CA ARG A 412 3.49 -15.89 22.46
C ARG A 412 3.80 -15.97 20.97
N ASP A 413 4.81 -15.26 20.49
CA ASP A 413 5.17 -15.27 19.06
C ASP A 413 5.64 -16.66 18.60
N LYS A 414 6.31 -17.43 19.47
CA LYS A 414 6.63 -18.84 19.20
C LYS A 414 5.38 -19.71 19.16
N LEU A 415 4.44 -19.51 20.08
CA LEU A 415 3.15 -20.21 20.11
C LEU A 415 2.31 -19.86 18.87
N GLU A 416 2.29 -18.60 18.45
CA GLU A 416 1.62 -18.13 17.22
C GLU A 416 2.20 -18.84 15.99
N LYS A 417 3.53 -18.91 15.88
CA LYS A 417 4.20 -19.66 14.80
C LYS A 417 3.91 -21.16 14.84
N MET A 418 3.81 -21.75 16.03
CA MET A 418 3.42 -23.16 16.16
C MET A 418 1.94 -23.36 15.81
N LYS A 419 1.06 -22.44 16.21
CA LYS A 419 -0.36 -22.42 15.85
C LYS A 419 -0.54 -22.30 14.35
N GLU A 420 0.11 -21.36 13.68
CA GLU A 420 0.05 -21.23 12.20
C GLU A 420 0.55 -22.49 11.50
N LYS A 421 1.62 -23.13 12.00
CA LYS A 421 2.11 -24.40 11.46
C LYS A 421 1.10 -25.53 11.68
N ALA A 422 0.46 -25.57 12.85
CA ALA A 422 -0.58 -26.54 13.16
C ALA A 422 -1.82 -26.29 12.29
N GLU A 423 -2.28 -25.06 12.13
CA GLU A 423 -3.38 -24.68 11.24
C GLU A 423 -3.09 -25.04 9.79
N LYS A 424 -1.87 -24.80 9.28
CA LYS A 424 -1.47 -25.23 7.93
C LYS A 424 -1.52 -26.75 7.76
N LYS A 425 -1.05 -27.51 8.75
CA LYS A 425 -1.15 -28.98 8.74
C LYS A 425 -2.59 -29.47 8.86
N LEU A 426 -3.40 -28.80 9.68
CA LEU A 426 -4.80 -29.14 9.87
C LEU A 426 -5.58 -28.85 8.59
N MET A 427 -5.28 -27.74 7.91
CA MET A 427 -5.81 -27.43 6.58
C MET A 427 -5.37 -28.45 5.53
N SER A 428 -4.11 -28.91 5.53
CA SER A 428 -3.66 -29.93 4.57
C SER A 428 -4.33 -31.29 4.83
N VAL A 429 -4.39 -31.72 6.08
CA VAL A 429 -5.09 -32.95 6.48
C VAL A 429 -6.59 -32.83 6.19
N ARG A 430 -7.18 -31.65 6.37
CA ARG A 430 -8.59 -31.42 6.03
C ARG A 430 -8.82 -31.51 4.52
N SER A 431 -7.94 -30.94 3.69
CA SER A 431 -8.04 -31.09 2.24
C SER A 431 -7.80 -32.53 1.78
N GLU A 432 -6.85 -33.25 2.40
CA GLU A 432 -6.63 -34.67 2.13
C GLU A 432 -7.86 -35.49 2.54
N LEU A 433 -8.43 -35.21 3.71
CA LEU A 433 -9.66 -35.86 4.17
C LEU A 433 -10.82 -35.59 3.22
N ASP A 434 -11.04 -34.34 2.80
CA ASP A 434 -12.09 -33.98 1.83
C ASP A 434 -11.88 -34.73 0.49
N THR A 435 -10.63 -34.88 0.02
CA THR A 435 -10.35 -35.68 -1.19
C THR A 435 -10.62 -37.17 -0.98
N THR A 436 -10.20 -37.75 0.15
CA THR A 436 -10.47 -39.16 0.45
C THR A 436 -11.95 -39.43 0.71
N GLU A 437 -12.68 -38.49 1.30
CA GLU A 437 -14.13 -38.57 1.49
C GLU A 437 -14.83 -38.49 0.13
N HIS A 438 -14.37 -37.63 -0.78
CA HIS A 438 -14.91 -37.56 -2.14
C HIS A 438 -14.63 -38.85 -2.92
N GLU A 439 -13.40 -39.37 -2.90
CA GLU A 439 -13.02 -40.64 -3.53
C GLU A 439 -13.81 -41.82 -2.94
N ALA A 440 -13.94 -41.91 -1.62
CA ALA A 440 -14.72 -42.95 -0.96
C ALA A 440 -16.22 -42.85 -1.30
N GLN A 441 -16.75 -41.62 -1.44
CA GLN A 441 -18.13 -41.41 -1.86
C GLN A 441 -18.34 -41.81 -3.33
N GLU A 442 -17.40 -41.50 -4.22
CA GLU A 442 -17.43 -41.97 -5.62
C GLU A 442 -17.30 -43.50 -5.72
N ASP A 443 -16.43 -44.12 -4.93
CA ASP A 443 -16.29 -45.58 -4.85
C ASP A 443 -17.57 -46.22 -4.32
N LYS A 444 -18.20 -45.62 -3.30
CA LYS A 444 -19.49 -46.06 -2.76
C LYS A 444 -20.60 -45.91 -3.81
N GLU A 445 -20.62 -44.81 -4.57
CA GLU A 445 -21.57 -44.60 -5.67
C GLU A 445 -21.35 -45.64 -6.78
N ARG A 446 -20.09 -45.91 -7.16
CA ARG A 446 -19.72 -46.96 -8.11
C ARG A 446 -20.15 -48.34 -7.62
N ALA A 447 -19.84 -48.69 -6.37
CA ALA A 447 -20.24 -49.95 -5.75
C ALA A 447 -21.77 -50.09 -5.73
N ARG A 448 -22.50 -49.03 -5.39
CA ARG A 448 -23.96 -48.97 -5.42
C ARG A 448 -24.50 -49.22 -6.82
N ASN A 449 -23.92 -48.59 -7.85
CA ASN A 449 -24.28 -48.80 -9.25
C ASN A 449 -24.03 -50.25 -9.68
N THR A 450 -22.88 -50.84 -9.34
CA THR A 450 -22.61 -52.25 -9.64
C THR A 450 -23.56 -53.19 -8.91
N ILE A 451 -23.90 -52.92 -7.65
CA ILE A 451 -24.90 -53.71 -6.91
C ILE A 451 -26.27 -53.57 -7.58
N GLU A 452 -26.65 -52.38 -8.05
CA GLU A 452 -27.90 -52.17 -8.77
C GLU A 452 -27.96 -52.96 -10.08
N VAL A 453 -26.86 -52.96 -10.86
CA VAL A 453 -26.71 -53.79 -12.06
C VAL A 453 -26.83 -55.27 -11.71
N VAL A 454 -26.02 -55.79 -10.78
CA VAL A 454 -26.05 -57.21 -10.38
C VAL A 454 -27.41 -57.59 -9.79
N THR A 455 -28.08 -56.70 -9.07
CA THR A 455 -29.43 -56.93 -8.54
C THR A 455 -30.45 -56.99 -9.67
N SER A 456 -30.31 -56.15 -10.70
CA SER A 456 -31.16 -56.20 -11.90
C SER A 456 -30.92 -57.49 -12.69
N GLU A 457 -29.67 -57.92 -12.84
CA GLU A 457 -29.29 -59.19 -13.47
C GLU A 457 -29.82 -60.38 -12.68
N LEU A 458 -29.66 -60.39 -11.35
CA LEU A 458 -30.24 -61.41 -10.47
C LEU A 458 -31.76 -61.45 -10.56
N LYS A 459 -32.44 -60.30 -10.67
CA LYS A 459 -33.89 -60.28 -10.91
C LYS A 459 -34.25 -60.92 -12.26
N THR A 460 -33.49 -60.64 -13.32
CA THR A 460 -33.73 -61.26 -14.63
C THR A 460 -33.43 -62.77 -14.63
N LEU A 461 -32.32 -63.19 -14.03
CA LEU A 461 -31.94 -64.59 -13.87
C LEU A 461 -32.95 -65.35 -13.02
N ARG A 462 -33.39 -64.77 -11.89
CA ARG A 462 -34.44 -65.35 -11.05
C ARG A 462 -35.74 -65.51 -11.84
N LYS A 463 -36.12 -64.54 -12.66
CA LYS A 463 -37.29 -64.65 -13.53
C LYS A 463 -37.13 -65.75 -14.58
N SER A 464 -35.94 -65.87 -15.18
CA SER A 464 -35.63 -66.96 -16.12
C SER A 464 -35.59 -68.35 -15.45
N LEU A 465 -35.16 -68.41 -14.19
CA LEU A 465 -35.17 -69.61 -13.36
C LEU A 465 -36.60 -69.98 -12.98
N GLU A 466 -37.44 -69.04 -12.56
CA GLU A 466 -38.87 -69.28 -12.32
C GLU A 466 -39.59 -69.76 -13.60
N GLU A 467 -39.21 -69.26 -14.77
CA GLU A 467 -39.69 -69.78 -16.06
C GLU A 467 -39.17 -71.19 -16.36
N ALA A 468 -37.92 -71.49 -16.01
CA ALA A 468 -37.34 -72.82 -16.13
C ALA A 468 -37.99 -73.82 -15.16
N GLU A 469 -38.19 -73.46 -13.89
CA GLU A 469 -38.93 -74.24 -12.89
C GLU A 469 -40.38 -74.46 -13.32
N LYS A 470 -41.04 -73.47 -13.93
CA LYS A 470 -42.37 -73.66 -14.52
C LYS A 470 -42.35 -74.65 -15.68
N ARG A 471 -41.35 -74.58 -16.58
CA ARG A 471 -41.18 -75.55 -17.67
C ARG A 471 -40.86 -76.95 -17.13
N GLU A 472 -39.99 -77.05 -16.13
CA GLU A 472 -39.65 -78.30 -15.47
C GLU A 472 -40.88 -78.89 -14.80
N LYS A 473 -41.64 -78.09 -14.05
CA LYS A 473 -42.90 -78.52 -13.46
C LYS A 473 -43.90 -78.98 -14.52
N GLN A 474 -44.03 -78.26 -15.64
CA GLN A 474 -44.84 -78.71 -16.77
C GLN A 474 -44.36 -80.05 -17.35
N LEU A 475 -43.05 -80.29 -17.43
CA LEU A 475 -42.47 -81.55 -17.89
C LEU A 475 -42.64 -82.68 -16.88
N VAL A 476 -42.56 -82.38 -15.58
CA VAL A 476 -42.84 -83.31 -14.49
C VAL A 476 -44.32 -83.65 -14.47
N ASP A 477 -45.22 -82.67 -14.55
CA ASP A 477 -46.66 -82.86 -14.67
C ASP A 477 -47.00 -83.68 -15.94
N PHE A 478 -46.35 -83.39 -17.07
CA PHE A 478 -46.47 -84.19 -18.29
C PHE A 478 -45.97 -85.63 -18.08
N ARG A 479 -44.81 -85.80 -17.45
CA ARG A 479 -44.24 -87.10 -17.10
C ARG A 479 -45.17 -87.87 -16.16
N GLU A 480 -45.80 -87.21 -15.20
CA GLU A 480 -46.79 -87.78 -14.30
C GLU A 480 -48.04 -88.22 -15.06
N VAL A 481 -48.62 -87.36 -15.91
CA VAL A 481 -49.79 -87.71 -16.75
C VAL A 481 -49.48 -88.90 -17.65
N VAL A 482 -48.33 -88.90 -18.33
CA VAL A 482 -47.91 -90.03 -19.19
C VAL A 482 -47.70 -91.30 -18.37
N SER A 483 -47.08 -91.20 -17.18
CA SER A 483 -46.90 -92.35 -16.29
C SER A 483 -48.23 -92.91 -15.77
N GLN A 484 -49.20 -92.05 -15.44
CA GLN A 484 -50.58 -92.43 -15.08
C GLN A 484 -51.32 -93.09 -16.24
N MET A 485 -51.23 -92.51 -17.45
CA MET A 485 -51.84 -93.10 -18.66
C MET A 485 -51.26 -94.47 -19.01
N LEU A 486 -50.01 -94.74 -18.63
CA LEU A 486 -49.33 -96.03 -18.85
C LEU A 486 -49.52 -97.03 -17.69
N GLY A 487 -50.25 -96.67 -16.63
CA GLY A 487 -50.51 -97.54 -15.49
C GLY A 487 -49.28 -97.86 -14.63
N LEU A 488 -48.25 -97.00 -14.66
CA LEU A 488 -47.04 -97.16 -13.87
C LEU A 488 -47.24 -96.59 -12.44
N ASN A 489 -46.93 -97.38 -11.42
CA ASN A 489 -47.13 -96.99 -10.01
C ASN A 489 -46.23 -95.79 -9.62
N MET A 490 -46.87 -94.70 -9.18
CA MET A 490 -46.24 -93.40 -8.84
C MET A 490 -45.51 -93.33 -7.48
N THR A 491 -45.43 -94.41 -6.71
CA THR A 491 -44.84 -94.39 -5.36
C THR A 491 -43.32 -94.58 -5.31
N SER A 492 -42.65 -94.72 -6.47
CA SER A 492 -41.19 -94.83 -6.55
C SER A 492 -40.58 -93.50 -7.03
N LEU A 493 -39.91 -92.80 -6.10
CA LEU A 493 -39.13 -91.62 -6.41
C LEU A 493 -37.97 -92.04 -7.33
N ALA A 494 -38.01 -91.57 -8.58
CA ALA A 494 -37.15 -91.93 -9.72
C ALA A 494 -37.58 -93.18 -10.54
N LEU A 495 -38.70 -93.07 -11.28
CA LEU A 495 -38.91 -93.83 -12.52
C LEU A 495 -37.94 -93.32 -13.61
N PRO A 496 -36.99 -94.13 -14.11
CA PRO A 496 -36.11 -93.71 -15.19
C PRO A 496 -36.88 -93.53 -16.50
N ASP A 497 -36.56 -92.48 -17.28
CA ASP A 497 -37.28 -92.13 -18.51
C ASP A 497 -37.35 -93.28 -19.53
N TYR A 498 -36.35 -94.17 -19.53
CA TYR A 498 -36.32 -95.34 -20.40
C TYR A 498 -37.48 -96.33 -20.12
N GLU A 499 -38.07 -96.37 -18.93
CA GLU A 499 -39.18 -97.28 -18.62
C GLU A 499 -40.52 -96.77 -19.17
N ILE A 500 -40.74 -95.46 -19.08
CA ILE A 500 -41.88 -94.77 -19.73
C ILE A 500 -41.76 -94.96 -21.24
N ILE A 501 -40.57 -94.72 -21.80
CA ILE A 501 -40.27 -94.94 -23.22
C ILE A 501 -40.52 -96.40 -23.60
N LYS A 502 -40.05 -97.39 -22.83
CA LYS A 502 -40.24 -98.83 -23.11
C LYS A 502 -41.70 -99.30 -22.99
N CYS A 503 -42.53 -98.61 -22.20
CA CYS A 503 -43.98 -98.85 -22.13
C CYS A 503 -44.73 -98.19 -23.29
N LEU A 504 -44.39 -96.94 -23.64
CA LEU A 504 -44.89 -96.29 -24.85
C LEU A 504 -44.49 -97.07 -26.10
N GLU A 505 -43.24 -97.53 -26.20
CA GLU A 505 -42.77 -98.41 -27.26
C GLU A 505 -43.59 -99.69 -27.29
N ARG A 506 -43.87 -100.35 -26.16
CA ARG A 506 -44.77 -101.52 -26.12
C ARG A 506 -46.20 -101.21 -26.57
N LEU A 507 -46.74 -100.04 -26.21
CA LEU A 507 -48.07 -99.60 -26.62
C LEU A 507 -48.10 -99.31 -28.13
N ILE A 508 -47.07 -98.63 -28.65
CA ILE A 508 -46.85 -98.35 -30.07
C ILE A 508 -46.67 -99.67 -30.85
N HIS A 509 -45.90 -100.63 -30.34
CA HIS A 509 -45.75 -101.96 -30.93
C HIS A 509 -47.04 -102.77 -30.87
N SER A 510 -47.89 -102.58 -29.85
CA SER A 510 -49.21 -103.24 -29.75
C SER A 510 -50.29 -102.62 -30.65
N HIS A 511 -50.15 -101.34 -31.02
CA HIS A 511 -51.04 -100.64 -31.96
C HIS A 511 -50.55 -100.69 -33.42
N GLN A 512 -49.32 -101.15 -33.69
CA GLN A 512 -48.77 -101.28 -35.05
C GLN A 512 -49.25 -102.53 -35.83
N HIS A 513 -50.22 -103.29 -35.31
CA HIS A 513 -50.89 -104.39 -36.04
C HIS A 513 -52.28 -104.04 -36.62
N HIS A 514 -52.75 -102.79 -36.53
CA HIS A 514 -53.89 -102.32 -37.32
C HIS A 514 -53.64 -100.92 -37.92
N PHE A 515 -53.65 -100.88 -39.26
CA PHE A 515 -53.65 -99.72 -40.15
C PHE A 515 -52.33 -98.96 -40.39
N VAL A 516 -51.73 -99.32 -41.54
CA VAL A 516 -50.83 -98.55 -42.41
C VAL A 516 -51.54 -97.28 -42.90
N THR A 517 -50.83 -96.12 -42.95
CA THR A 517 -50.85 -95.11 -44.04
C THR A 517 -49.88 -93.95 -43.71
N CYS A 518 -48.96 -93.65 -44.66
CA CYS A 518 -48.32 -92.36 -45.06
C CYS A 518 -47.93 -91.31 -43.99
N ALA A 519 -46.87 -90.51 -44.06
CA ALA A 519 -45.80 -90.13 -45.00
C ALA A 519 -44.77 -89.37 -44.10
N GLY A 520 -43.46 -89.33 -44.32
CA GLY A 520 -42.79 -88.66 -45.45
C GLY A 520 -42.30 -87.24 -45.06
N LEU A 521 -40.95 -87.10 -44.99
CA LEU A 521 -40.10 -85.89 -45.22
C LEU A 521 -39.95 -84.88 -44.06
N LYS A 522 -38.73 -84.67 -43.50
CA LYS A 522 -37.58 -83.84 -43.98
C LYS A 522 -37.93 -82.34 -44.02
N ASP A 523 -37.16 -81.36 -43.52
CA ASP A 523 -35.71 -81.09 -43.44
C ASP A 523 -35.42 -80.19 -42.21
N VAL A 524 -34.30 -80.29 -41.48
CA VAL A 524 -32.93 -79.76 -41.74
C VAL A 524 -32.87 -78.26 -42.08
N THR A 525 -32.25 -77.47 -41.19
CA THR A 525 -31.24 -76.43 -41.50
C THR A 525 -30.63 -75.94 -40.16
N THR A 526 -29.44 -76.41 -39.78
CA THR A 526 -28.14 -75.68 -39.80
C THR A 526 -28.21 -74.26 -39.22
N ARG A 527 -27.71 -74.03 -38.01
CA ARG A 527 -26.30 -73.71 -37.67
C ARG A 527 -25.83 -72.37 -38.25
N GLN A 528 -25.57 -71.39 -37.38
CA GLN A 528 -24.35 -70.59 -37.48
C GLN A 528 -24.01 -69.81 -36.20
N ASP A 529 -22.74 -69.96 -35.80
CA ASP A 529 -21.99 -69.17 -34.84
C ASP A 529 -21.80 -67.70 -35.28
N ARG A 530 -21.69 -66.79 -34.31
CA ARG A 530 -20.54 -65.88 -34.06
C ARG A 530 -20.99 -64.77 -33.08
N HIS A 531 -20.41 -64.67 -31.88
CA HIS A 531 -19.15 -64.00 -31.51
C HIS A 531 -19.21 -62.45 -31.49
N LEU A 532 -18.86 -61.90 -30.30
CA LEU A 532 -17.95 -60.76 -30.01
C LEU A 532 -18.52 -59.52 -29.30
N GLN A 533 -17.77 -59.20 -28.21
CA GLN A 533 -17.33 -57.90 -27.69
C GLN A 533 -18.31 -56.86 -27.13
N SER A 534 -18.20 -56.68 -25.80
CA SER A 534 -17.75 -55.44 -25.12
C SER A 534 -17.97 -54.09 -25.84
N HIS A 535 -18.81 -53.24 -25.24
CA HIS A 535 -18.39 -51.97 -24.63
C HIS A 535 -19.37 -51.52 -23.55
#